data_AF-A0A0M8Y0X5-F1
#
_entry.id   AF-A0A0M8Y0X5-F1
#
_cell.length_a   1.000
_cell.length_b   1.000
_cell.length_c   1.000
_cell.angle_alpha   90.00
_cell.angle_beta   90.00
_cell.angle_gamma   90.00
#
_symmetry.space_group_name_H-M   'P 1'
#
loop_
_entity.id
_entity.type
_entity.pdbx_description
1 polymer ?
#
loop_
_entity_poly.entity_id
_entity_poly.type
_entity_poly.pdbx_seq_one_letter_code
_entity_poly.pdbx_strand_id
1 'polypeptide(L)'
;MGLADDRDLVPLGSGFDIVKRGYDRAQVEDHLERLDSDLRLLAADRDAAVSQTNDLARQLEAARSEIAELRGQVERLSLPPTTLEGLSERLQRMLRLAQDEANEIKARAEAEGGHIRAKAEADAGVLRTRYEKLIAELDQRRTDMEAEHRGVLEKARAEADRIVGEARAEATRLDEESLQRRTTVEEDFEIAMAARRVESMKTLAEQEASSKGEAERRLREAAEEAARVRAQIAQEQASSNAEAQRLVREATEEANRRRHDSISEATARVQEATDEANRRVREATEEANRRVTQASQKVDALRQLRNRLSQQLHAVSSALHDVTPLLDPLEEERPQPPQSSTPAPTAPSST
;
A
#
# COMPACT_ATOMS: atom_id res chain seq x y z
N MET A 1 134.05 -58.12 17.43
CA MET A 1 133.85 -56.65 17.40
C MET A 1 134.07 -56.21 18.84
N GLY A 2 135.32 -55.97 19.25
CA GLY A 2 135.97 -54.65 19.15
C GLY A 2 135.35 -53.77 20.24
N LEU A 3 136.02 -53.29 21.28
CA LEU A 3 137.42 -53.01 21.55
C LEU A 3 137.59 -53.10 23.07
N ALA A 4 138.49 -53.95 23.56
CA ALA A 4 139.00 -53.87 24.93
C ALA A 4 140.44 -53.38 24.82
N ASP A 5 140.58 -52.08 24.58
CA ASP A 5 141.85 -51.39 24.70
C ASP A 5 141.57 -49.95 25.12
N ASP A 6 140.86 -49.80 26.23
CA ASP A 6 141.12 -48.70 27.15
C ASP A 6 141.74 -49.35 28.39
N ARG A 7 143.04 -49.63 28.26
CA ARG A 7 143.89 -49.52 29.43
C ARG A 7 143.66 -48.11 29.93
N ASP A 8 142.86 -47.97 30.98
CA ASP A 8 142.92 -46.82 31.87
C ASP A 8 144.37 -46.76 32.34
N LEU A 9 145.17 -46.08 31.53
CA LEU A 9 146.50 -45.62 31.83
C LEU A 9 146.29 -44.74 33.03
N VAL A 10 146.43 -45.32 34.24
CA VAL A 10 146.61 -44.55 35.46
C VAL A 10 147.67 -43.51 35.10
N PRO A 11 147.32 -42.22 35.07
CA PRO A 11 148.30 -41.21 34.71
C PRO A 11 149.33 -41.27 35.84
N LEU A 12 150.48 -41.90 35.56
CA LEU A 12 151.65 -41.73 36.40
C LEU A 12 151.99 -40.26 36.26
N GLY A 13 151.44 -39.46 37.17
CA GLY A 13 151.72 -38.05 37.29
C GLY A 13 153.22 -37.87 37.20
N SER A 14 153.63 -36.90 36.38
CA SER A 14 155.01 -36.47 36.22
C SER A 14 155.75 -36.59 37.55
N GLY A 15 156.87 -37.33 37.58
CA GLY A 15 157.59 -37.65 38.81
C GLY A 15 157.93 -36.41 39.66
N PHE A 16 158.28 -36.63 40.92
CA PHE A 16 158.52 -35.54 41.87
C PHE A 16 159.57 -34.54 41.39
N ASP A 17 159.32 -33.26 41.62
CA ASP A 17 160.29 -32.19 41.34
C ASP A 17 161.54 -32.36 42.22
N ILE A 18 162.73 -32.07 41.66
CA ILE A 18 164.02 -32.22 42.36
C ILE A 18 164.49 -30.86 42.88
N VAL A 19 164.60 -30.73 44.20
CA VAL A 19 165.19 -29.59 44.91
C VAL A 19 166.67 -29.85 45.21
N LYS A 20 167.41 -28.80 45.66
CA LYS A 20 168.88 -28.74 45.78
C LYS A 20 169.56 -29.97 46.40
N ARG A 21 168.83 -30.80 47.16
CA ARG A 21 169.22 -32.14 47.65
C ARG A 21 168.01 -33.12 47.75
N GLY A 22 167.41 -33.52 46.63
CA GLY A 22 166.43 -34.64 46.58
C GLY A 22 165.05 -34.27 46.03
N TYR A 23 164.08 -35.19 46.10
CA TYR A 23 162.70 -34.94 45.71
C TYR A 23 162.00 -33.97 46.68
N ASP A 24 161.05 -33.20 46.16
CA ASP A 24 160.19 -32.36 46.99
C ASP A 24 159.40 -33.22 47.97
N ARG A 25 159.68 -33.01 49.27
CA ARG A 25 159.09 -33.80 50.36
C ARG A 25 157.57 -33.64 50.41
N ALA A 26 157.04 -32.45 50.16
CA ALA A 26 155.61 -32.21 50.20
C ALA A 26 154.90 -32.94 49.06
N GLN A 27 155.49 -32.97 47.87
CA GLN A 27 154.94 -33.73 46.74
C GLN A 27 154.95 -35.25 46.98
N VAL A 28 155.98 -35.78 47.64
CA VAL A 28 156.06 -37.21 48.02
C VAL A 28 155.05 -37.57 49.09
N GLU A 29 154.91 -36.74 50.13
CA GLU A 29 153.91 -36.95 51.19
C GLU A 29 152.48 -36.92 50.60
N ASP A 30 152.14 -35.94 49.76
CA ASP A 30 150.86 -35.87 49.04
C ASP A 30 150.60 -37.11 48.18
N HIS A 31 151.61 -37.63 47.49
CA HIS A 31 151.45 -38.82 46.65
C HIS A 31 151.28 -40.10 47.46
N LEU A 32 152.00 -40.25 48.59
CA LEU A 32 151.81 -41.37 49.50
C LEU A 32 150.43 -41.33 50.16
N GLU A 33 149.93 -40.14 50.52
CA GLU A 33 148.57 -39.97 51.02
C GLU A 33 147.52 -40.35 49.96
N ARG A 34 147.72 -39.96 48.70
CA ARG A 34 146.86 -40.40 47.58
C ARG A 34 146.92 -41.92 47.39
N LEU A 35 148.10 -42.52 47.37
CA LEU A 35 148.24 -43.98 47.24
C LEU A 35 147.60 -44.75 48.40
N ASP A 36 147.73 -44.27 49.64
CA ASP A 36 147.06 -44.88 50.79
C ASP A 36 145.54 -44.74 50.66
N SER A 37 145.05 -43.60 50.15
CA SER A 37 143.62 -43.41 49.86
C SER A 37 143.12 -44.35 48.75
N ASP A 38 143.90 -44.55 47.69
CA ASP A 38 143.57 -45.44 46.58
C ASP A 38 143.59 -46.90 47.01
N LEU A 39 144.56 -47.32 47.83
CA LEU A 39 144.62 -48.67 48.39
C LEU A 39 143.43 -48.95 49.32
N ARG A 40 143.00 -47.96 50.11
CA ARG A 40 141.79 -48.09 50.94
C ARG A 40 140.53 -48.20 50.08
N LEU A 41 140.44 -47.43 49.00
CA LEU A 41 139.33 -47.52 48.06
C LEU A 41 139.30 -48.90 47.37
N LEU A 42 140.43 -49.38 46.85
CA LEU A 42 140.54 -50.70 46.23
C LEU A 42 140.25 -51.84 47.21
N ALA A 43 140.68 -51.73 48.46
CA ALA A 43 140.34 -52.70 49.50
C ALA A 43 138.83 -52.72 49.77
N ALA A 44 138.20 -51.55 49.85
CA ALA A 44 136.75 -51.43 50.01
C ALA A 44 135.99 -52.01 48.81
N ASP A 45 136.44 -51.73 47.58
CA ASP A 45 135.84 -52.26 46.36
C ASP A 45 136.01 -53.78 46.26
N ARG A 46 137.18 -54.31 46.61
CA ARG A 46 137.41 -55.76 46.70
C ARG A 46 136.47 -56.39 47.72
N ASP A 47 136.36 -55.81 48.92
CA ASP A 47 135.52 -56.36 49.98
C ASP A 47 134.03 -56.31 49.61
N ALA A 48 133.59 -55.24 48.93
CA ALA A 48 132.26 -55.13 48.36
C ALA A 48 132.01 -56.19 47.27
N ALA A 49 132.96 -56.40 46.36
CA ALA A 49 132.87 -57.44 45.33
C ALA A 49 132.82 -58.84 45.95
N VAL A 50 133.66 -59.12 46.95
CA VAL A 50 133.64 -60.39 47.68
C VAL A 50 132.29 -60.60 48.37
N SER A 51 131.72 -59.57 49.02
CA SER A 51 130.37 -59.64 49.58
C SER A 51 129.31 -59.97 48.53
N GLN A 52 129.33 -59.28 47.39
CA GLN A 52 128.39 -59.53 46.29
C GLN A 52 128.53 -60.94 45.72
N THR A 53 129.76 -61.45 45.55
CA THR A 53 129.97 -62.83 45.10
C THR A 53 129.45 -63.86 46.09
N ASN A 54 129.60 -63.61 47.40
CA ASN A 54 129.05 -64.47 48.44
C ASN A 54 127.50 -64.43 48.46
N ASP A 55 126.90 -63.26 48.23
CA ASP A 55 125.44 -63.11 48.14
C ASP A 55 124.87 -63.85 46.93
N LEU A 56 125.48 -63.68 45.76
CA LEU A 56 125.10 -64.40 44.55
C LEU A 56 125.30 -65.91 44.70
N ALA A 57 126.37 -66.36 45.34
CA ALA A 57 126.59 -67.77 45.63
C ALA A 57 125.48 -68.34 46.52
N ARG A 58 125.03 -67.58 47.54
CA ARG A 58 123.90 -67.97 48.40
C ARG A 58 122.58 -68.05 47.62
N GLN A 59 122.28 -67.06 46.78
CA GLN A 59 121.07 -67.07 45.94
C GLN A 59 121.06 -68.23 44.94
N LEU A 60 122.22 -68.50 44.33
CA LEU A 60 122.37 -69.61 43.39
C LEU A 60 122.17 -70.96 44.07
N GLU A 61 122.67 -71.13 45.30
CA GLU A 61 122.45 -72.37 46.05
C GLU A 61 120.99 -72.51 46.50
N ALA A 62 120.34 -71.42 46.93
CA ALA A 62 118.92 -71.42 47.25
C ALA A 62 118.03 -71.78 46.03
N ALA A 63 118.32 -71.20 44.87
CA ALA A 63 117.63 -71.54 43.62
C ALA A 63 117.91 -72.99 43.20
N ARG A 64 119.14 -73.50 43.40
CA ARG A 64 119.48 -74.90 43.14
C ARG A 64 118.71 -75.86 44.05
N SER A 65 118.60 -75.55 45.34
CA SER A 65 117.80 -76.36 46.26
C SER A 65 116.32 -76.33 45.89
N GLU A 66 115.78 -75.18 45.53
CA GLU A 66 114.38 -75.05 45.08
C GLU A 66 114.13 -75.84 43.80
N ILE A 67 115.03 -75.76 42.82
CA ILE A 67 114.95 -76.56 41.59
C ILE A 67 115.02 -78.06 41.90
N ALA A 68 115.89 -78.49 42.82
CA ALA A 68 115.99 -79.88 43.22
C ALA A 68 114.70 -80.37 43.90
N GLU A 69 114.12 -79.56 44.79
CA GLU A 69 112.83 -79.84 45.43
C GLU A 69 111.69 -79.92 44.42
N LEU A 70 111.56 -78.94 43.53
CA LEU A 70 110.55 -78.94 42.46
C LEU A 70 110.70 -80.13 41.52
N ARG A 71 111.94 -80.49 41.14
CA ARG A 71 112.21 -81.68 40.33
C ARG A 71 111.80 -82.96 41.06
N GLY A 72 112.12 -83.09 42.34
CA GLY A 72 111.69 -84.24 43.15
C GLY A 72 110.16 -84.31 43.32
N GLN A 73 109.49 -83.17 43.45
CA GLN A 73 108.02 -83.12 43.44
C GLN A 73 107.44 -83.56 42.09
N VAL A 74 107.99 -83.07 40.97
CA VAL A 74 107.56 -83.47 39.62
C VAL A 74 107.77 -84.96 39.40
N GLU A 75 108.91 -85.51 39.79
CA GLU A 75 109.19 -86.94 39.67
C GLU A 75 108.16 -87.77 40.46
N ARG A 76 107.88 -87.40 41.72
CA ARG A 76 106.85 -88.05 42.56
C ARG A 76 105.46 -87.97 41.94
N LEU A 77 105.09 -86.86 41.31
CA LEU A 77 103.78 -86.66 40.68
C LEU A 77 103.68 -87.32 39.29
N SER A 78 104.80 -87.52 38.60
CA SER A 78 104.87 -88.13 37.25
C SER A 78 104.86 -89.66 37.29
N LEU A 79 105.35 -90.27 38.36
CA LEU A 79 105.28 -91.71 38.57
C LEU A 79 103.84 -92.13 38.94
N PRO A 80 103.37 -93.33 38.54
CA PRO A 80 102.10 -93.86 39.03
C PRO A 80 102.10 -93.88 40.56
N PRO A 81 101.05 -93.38 41.24
CA PRO A 81 101.06 -93.29 42.70
C PRO A 81 101.06 -94.71 43.29
N THR A 82 102.23 -95.15 43.75
CA THR A 82 102.41 -96.43 44.46
C THR A 82 102.25 -96.28 45.98
N THR A 83 102.09 -95.04 46.47
CA THR A 83 101.86 -94.70 47.88
C THR A 83 100.56 -93.90 48.06
N LEU A 84 99.91 -94.07 49.21
CA LEU A 84 98.67 -93.37 49.58
C LEU A 84 98.84 -91.84 49.65
N GLU A 85 100.03 -91.36 50.02
CA GLU A 85 100.37 -89.94 50.15
C GLU A 85 100.52 -89.25 48.78
N GLY A 86 101.09 -89.92 47.77
CA GLY A 86 101.14 -89.40 46.40
C GLY A 86 99.76 -89.32 45.74
N LEU A 87 98.86 -90.24 46.10
CA LEU A 87 97.46 -90.21 45.65
C LEU A 87 96.70 -89.03 46.27
N SER A 88 96.87 -88.75 47.57
CA SER A 88 96.20 -87.64 48.24
C SER A 88 96.70 -86.28 47.75
N GLU A 89 98.01 -86.11 47.51
CA GLU A 89 98.56 -84.86 46.96
C GLU A 89 98.03 -84.57 45.55
N ARG A 90 97.97 -85.59 44.68
CA ARG A 90 97.41 -85.44 43.32
C ARG A 90 95.91 -85.14 43.35
N LEU A 91 95.14 -85.79 44.21
CA LEU A 91 93.71 -85.50 44.38
C LEU A 91 93.47 -84.07 44.88
N GLN A 92 94.26 -83.59 45.85
CA GLN A 92 94.17 -82.22 46.33
C GLN A 92 94.49 -81.19 45.23
N ARG A 93 95.53 -81.43 44.41
CA ARG A 93 95.85 -80.57 43.26
C ARG A 93 94.75 -80.61 42.19
N MET A 94 94.20 -81.79 41.90
CA MET A 94 93.09 -81.94 40.94
C MET A 94 91.84 -81.21 41.43
N LEU A 95 91.48 -81.33 42.72
CA LEU A 95 90.37 -80.61 43.33
C LEU A 95 90.59 -79.09 43.29
N ARG A 96 91.82 -78.63 43.56
CA ARG A 96 92.16 -77.21 43.47
C ARG A 96 92.02 -76.70 42.04
N LEU A 97 92.54 -77.41 41.05
CA LEU A 97 92.40 -77.05 39.64
C LEU A 97 90.94 -77.06 39.19
N ALA A 98 90.15 -78.05 39.59
CA ALA A 98 88.72 -78.09 39.30
C ALA A 98 87.95 -76.93 39.96
N GLN A 99 88.33 -76.54 41.18
CA GLN A 99 87.76 -75.39 41.87
C GLN A 99 88.14 -74.07 41.17
N ASP A 100 89.39 -73.93 40.74
CA ASP A 100 89.87 -72.77 39.99
C ASP A 100 89.16 -72.67 38.63
N GLU A 101 89.01 -73.80 37.92
CA GLU A 101 88.26 -73.87 36.66
C GLU A 101 86.77 -73.56 36.86
N ALA A 102 86.13 -74.08 37.92
CA ALA A 102 84.74 -73.77 38.24
C ALA A 102 84.55 -72.27 38.56
N ASN A 103 85.49 -71.67 39.29
CA ASN A 103 85.49 -70.24 39.59
C ASN A 103 85.66 -69.42 38.30
N GLU A 104 86.51 -69.85 37.39
CA GLU A 104 86.73 -69.19 36.10
C GLU A 104 85.47 -69.27 35.21
N ILE A 105 84.83 -70.44 35.12
CA ILE A 105 83.57 -70.62 34.39
C ILE A 105 82.49 -69.71 34.98
N LYS A 106 82.39 -69.65 36.31
CA LYS A 106 81.43 -68.78 36.99
C LYS A 106 81.71 -67.30 36.69
N ALA A 107 82.96 -66.87 36.78
CA ALA A 107 83.36 -65.49 36.48
C ALA A 107 83.06 -65.12 35.02
N ARG A 108 83.33 -66.04 34.06
CA ARG A 108 82.99 -65.85 32.65
C ARG A 108 81.47 -65.73 32.45
N ALA A 109 80.68 -66.63 33.03
CA ALA A 109 79.23 -66.58 32.94
C ALA A 109 78.62 -65.32 33.56
N GLU A 110 79.15 -64.86 34.70
CA GLU A 110 78.73 -63.60 35.34
C GLU A 110 79.09 -62.38 34.48
N ALA A 111 80.27 -62.36 33.87
CA ALA A 111 80.68 -61.29 32.97
C ALA A 111 79.81 -61.26 31.70
N GLU A 112 79.56 -62.40 31.07
CA GLU A 112 78.69 -62.52 29.90
C GLU A 112 77.24 -62.11 30.23
N GLY A 113 76.70 -62.57 31.37
CA GLY A 113 75.38 -62.18 31.87
C GLY A 113 75.29 -60.69 32.14
N GLY A 114 76.34 -60.10 32.72
CA GLY A 114 76.48 -58.65 32.92
C GLY A 114 76.47 -57.89 31.60
N HIS A 115 77.22 -58.35 30.59
CA HIS A 115 77.25 -57.74 29.26
C HIS A 115 75.89 -57.81 28.54
N ILE A 116 75.21 -58.96 28.59
CA ILE A 116 73.88 -59.12 27.98
C ILE A 116 72.88 -58.18 28.66
N ARG A 117 72.89 -58.12 29.99
CA ARG A 117 72.00 -57.22 30.74
C ARG A 117 72.29 -55.74 30.43
N ALA A 118 73.55 -55.34 30.44
CA ALA A 118 73.94 -53.96 30.13
C ALA A 118 73.52 -53.56 28.70
N LYS A 119 73.69 -54.46 27.73
CA LYS A 119 73.23 -54.23 26.35
C LYS A 119 71.70 -54.10 26.28
N ALA A 120 70.97 -55.02 26.91
CA ALA A 120 69.51 -54.97 26.93
C ALA A 120 68.96 -53.70 27.60
N GLU A 121 69.59 -53.27 28.70
CA GLU A 121 69.24 -52.01 29.39
C GLU A 121 69.54 -50.78 28.54
N ALA A 122 70.65 -50.76 27.81
CA ALA A 122 70.99 -49.70 26.88
C ALA A 122 69.97 -49.63 25.72
N ASP A 123 69.67 -50.76 25.08
CA ASP A 123 68.70 -50.85 23.99
C ASP A 123 67.29 -50.43 24.46
N ALA A 124 66.87 -50.87 25.65
CA ALA A 124 65.62 -50.44 26.27
C ALA A 124 65.61 -48.94 26.60
N GLY A 125 66.73 -48.36 27.03
CA GLY A 125 66.88 -46.92 27.25
C GLY A 125 66.73 -46.10 25.98
N VAL A 126 67.34 -46.54 24.88
CA VAL A 126 67.21 -45.92 23.56
C VAL A 126 65.76 -45.98 23.09
N LEU A 127 65.11 -47.13 23.23
CA LEU A 127 63.73 -47.32 22.79
C LEU A 127 62.74 -46.49 23.62
N ARG A 128 62.92 -46.42 24.95
CA ARG A 128 62.13 -45.54 25.82
C ARG A 128 62.26 -44.08 25.42
N THR A 129 63.48 -43.58 25.27
CA THR A 129 63.73 -42.20 24.84
C THR A 129 63.09 -41.89 23.49
N ARG A 130 63.14 -42.85 22.55
CA ARG A 130 62.49 -42.71 21.23
C ARG A 130 60.97 -42.62 21.36
N TYR A 131 60.35 -43.48 22.16
CA TYR A 131 58.90 -43.47 22.35
C TYR A 131 58.42 -42.24 23.12
N GLU A 132 59.15 -41.80 24.14
CA GLU A 132 58.85 -40.56 24.86
C GLU A 132 58.83 -39.36 23.90
N LYS A 133 59.83 -39.26 23.01
CA LYS A 133 59.86 -38.23 21.96
C LYS A 133 58.67 -38.34 21.00
N LEU A 134 58.35 -39.55 20.54
CA LEU A 134 57.23 -39.76 19.62
C LEU A 134 55.88 -39.42 20.27
N ILE A 135 55.68 -39.78 21.54
CA ILE A 135 54.47 -39.44 22.29
C ILE A 135 54.35 -37.93 22.42
N ALA A 136 55.44 -37.24 22.82
CA ALA A 136 55.44 -35.78 22.93
C ALA A 136 55.15 -35.08 21.59
N GLU A 137 55.70 -35.59 20.48
CA GLU A 137 55.43 -35.06 19.13
C GLU A 137 53.97 -35.28 18.70
N LEU A 138 53.40 -36.44 19.00
CA LEU A 138 52.00 -36.74 18.70
C LEU A 138 51.05 -35.90 19.54
N ASP A 139 51.34 -35.70 20.83
CA ASP A 139 50.57 -34.82 21.71
C ASP A 139 50.64 -33.38 21.21
N GLN A 140 51.82 -32.89 20.85
CA GLN A 140 51.98 -31.55 20.29
C GLN A 140 51.16 -31.39 19.00
N ARG A 141 51.32 -32.32 18.06
CA ARG A 141 50.57 -32.31 16.79
C ARG A 141 49.06 -32.36 17.03
N ARG A 142 48.60 -33.12 18.02
CA ARG A 142 47.19 -33.15 18.42
C ARG A 142 46.74 -31.79 18.93
N THR A 143 47.49 -31.16 19.83
CA THR A 143 47.14 -29.84 20.36
C THR A 143 47.13 -28.76 19.27
N ASP A 144 48.07 -28.80 18.34
CA ASP A 144 48.14 -27.86 17.21
C ASP A 144 46.95 -28.05 16.28
N MET A 145 46.62 -29.30 15.90
CA MET A 145 45.44 -29.60 15.08
C MET A 145 44.14 -29.20 15.77
N GLU A 146 44.01 -29.44 17.08
CA GLU A 146 42.83 -29.01 17.86
C GLU A 146 42.71 -27.48 17.91
N ALA A 147 43.83 -26.76 18.05
CA ALA A 147 43.86 -25.30 18.04
C ALA A 147 43.53 -24.72 16.65
N GLU A 148 44.11 -25.27 15.59
CA GLU A 148 43.80 -24.90 14.21
C GLU A 148 42.33 -25.16 13.89
N HIS A 149 41.81 -26.35 14.21
CA HIS A 149 40.42 -26.71 13.97
C HIS A 149 39.47 -25.77 14.73
N ARG A 150 39.77 -25.48 16.01
CA ARG A 150 39.00 -24.50 16.79
C ARG A 150 39.02 -23.12 16.14
N GLY A 151 40.19 -22.65 15.69
CA GLY A 151 40.33 -21.37 15.00
C GLY A 151 39.56 -21.32 13.67
N VAL A 152 39.54 -22.41 12.90
CA VAL A 152 38.73 -22.49 11.66
C VAL A 152 37.24 -22.45 12.00
N LEU A 153 36.79 -23.20 13.01
CA LEU A 153 35.38 -23.20 13.43
C LEU A 153 34.94 -21.83 13.96
N GLU A 154 35.77 -21.15 14.75
CA GLU A 154 35.48 -19.81 15.25
C GLU A 154 35.37 -18.79 14.11
N LYS A 155 36.30 -18.82 13.14
CA LYS A 155 36.24 -17.97 11.94
C LYS A 155 35.01 -18.27 11.09
N ALA A 156 34.70 -19.55 10.87
CA ALA A 156 33.53 -19.97 10.11
C ALA A 156 32.22 -19.53 10.79
N ARG A 157 32.14 -19.63 12.13
CA ARG A 157 30.99 -19.13 12.91
C ARG A 157 30.87 -17.62 12.83
N ALA A 158 31.95 -16.89 13.04
CA ALA A 158 31.95 -15.43 12.94
C ALA A 158 31.54 -14.94 11.55
N GLU A 159 32.00 -15.61 10.49
CA GLU A 159 31.62 -15.31 9.12
C GLU A 159 30.15 -15.65 8.83
N ALA A 160 29.67 -16.78 9.34
CA ALA A 160 28.26 -17.14 9.23
C ALA A 160 27.36 -16.13 9.95
N ASP A 161 27.72 -15.71 11.15
CA ASP A 161 26.99 -14.69 11.92
C ASP A 161 27.00 -13.34 11.19
N ARG A 162 28.13 -12.96 10.57
CA ARG A 162 28.24 -11.76 9.74
C ARG A 162 27.30 -11.82 8.53
N ILE A 163 27.35 -12.90 7.76
CA ILE A 163 26.50 -13.10 6.57
C ILE A 163 25.01 -13.09 6.95
N VAL A 164 24.63 -13.79 8.02
CA VAL A 164 23.24 -13.82 8.50
C VAL A 164 22.81 -12.45 9.01
N GLY A 165 23.69 -11.73 9.72
CA GLY A 165 23.44 -10.36 10.17
C GLY A 165 23.21 -9.39 9.01
N GLU A 166 24.08 -9.43 8.01
CA GLU A 166 23.97 -8.61 6.80
C GLU A 166 22.71 -8.94 5.99
N ALA A 167 22.42 -10.22 5.78
CA ALA A 167 21.22 -10.65 5.06
C ALA A 167 19.93 -10.23 5.78
N ARG A 168 19.90 -10.30 7.13
CA ARG A 168 18.77 -9.82 7.92
C ARG A 168 18.60 -8.31 7.84
N ALA A 169 19.69 -7.56 7.97
CA ALA A 169 19.65 -6.11 7.86
C ALA A 169 19.15 -5.67 6.48
N GLU A 170 19.61 -6.32 5.42
CA GLU A 170 19.17 -6.07 4.05
C GLU A 170 17.69 -6.45 3.83
N ALA A 171 17.25 -7.58 4.36
CA ALA A 171 15.84 -7.98 4.31
C ALA A 171 14.94 -6.96 5.01
N THR A 172 15.30 -6.51 6.23
CA THR A 172 14.55 -5.47 6.94
C THR A 172 14.52 -4.16 6.15
N ARG A 173 15.65 -3.74 5.58
CA ARG A 173 15.73 -2.53 4.75
C ARG A 173 14.81 -2.60 3.52
N LEU A 174 14.80 -3.74 2.82
CA LEU A 174 13.94 -3.96 1.65
C LEU A 174 12.45 -4.03 2.04
N ASP A 175 12.13 -4.63 3.18
CA ASP A 175 10.75 -4.68 3.69
C ASP A 175 10.24 -3.28 4.06
N GLU A 176 11.06 -2.47 4.73
CA GLU A 176 10.76 -1.07 5.05
C GLU A 176 10.57 -0.23 3.77
N GLU A 177 11.47 -0.36 2.80
CA GLU A 177 11.38 0.33 1.51
C GLU A 177 10.12 -0.09 0.73
N SER A 178 9.81 -1.39 0.71
CA SER A 178 8.62 -1.93 0.05
C SER A 178 7.34 -1.42 0.72
N LEU A 179 7.31 -1.40 2.05
CA LEU A 179 6.19 -0.86 2.81
C LEU A 179 5.99 0.63 2.50
N GLN A 180 7.06 1.42 2.52
CA GLN A 180 7.02 2.85 2.19
C GLN A 180 6.49 3.09 0.77
N ARG A 181 6.97 2.33 -0.21
CA ARG A 181 6.49 2.41 -1.59
C ARG A 181 5.01 2.06 -1.69
N ARG A 182 4.57 1.00 -1.00
CA ARG A 182 3.15 0.61 -0.98
C ARG A 182 2.29 1.71 -0.38
N THR A 183 2.70 2.31 0.74
CA THR A 183 1.96 3.41 1.35
C THR A 183 1.93 4.64 0.45
N THR A 184 3.03 5.00 -0.22
CA THR A 184 3.00 6.14 -1.17
C THR A 184 2.07 5.88 -2.34
N VAL A 185 2.10 4.68 -2.91
CA VAL A 185 1.21 4.30 -4.01
C VAL A 185 -0.26 4.29 -3.57
N GLU A 186 -0.56 3.82 -2.35
CA GLU A 186 -1.90 3.86 -1.77
C GLU A 186 -2.38 5.31 -1.58
N GLU A 187 -1.54 6.19 -1.03
CA GLU A 187 -1.84 7.62 -0.86
C GLU A 187 -2.07 8.32 -2.20
N ASP A 188 -1.17 8.14 -3.18
CA ASP A 188 -1.28 8.72 -4.51
C ASP A 188 -2.55 8.22 -5.23
N PHE A 189 -2.87 6.94 -5.09
CA PHE A 189 -4.10 6.36 -5.63
C PHE A 189 -5.33 6.96 -4.97
N GLU A 190 -5.36 7.11 -3.65
CA GLU A 190 -6.48 7.74 -2.94
C GLU A 190 -6.68 9.19 -3.37
N ILE A 191 -5.60 9.97 -3.50
CA ILE A 191 -5.62 11.34 -3.99
C ILE A 191 -6.17 11.39 -5.42
N ALA A 192 -5.63 10.58 -6.32
CA ALA A 192 -6.07 10.51 -7.71
C ALA A 192 -7.54 10.10 -7.83
N MET A 193 -7.98 9.11 -7.06
CA MET A 193 -9.37 8.66 -7.03
C MET A 193 -10.30 9.71 -6.42
N ALA A 194 -9.87 10.43 -5.39
CA ALA A 194 -10.63 11.55 -4.84
C ALA A 194 -10.78 12.69 -5.86
N ALA A 195 -9.69 13.07 -6.54
CA ALA A 195 -9.73 14.07 -7.61
C ALA A 195 -10.68 13.66 -8.75
N ARG A 196 -10.60 12.40 -9.20
CA ARG A 196 -11.50 11.87 -10.24
C ARG A 196 -12.95 11.83 -9.78
N ARG A 197 -13.23 11.51 -8.51
CA ARG A 197 -14.59 11.56 -7.94
C ARG A 197 -15.13 13.00 -7.95
N VAL A 198 -14.33 13.98 -7.53
CA VAL A 198 -14.72 15.40 -7.53
C VAL A 198 -14.99 15.88 -8.95
N GLU A 199 -14.11 15.56 -9.90
CA GLU A 199 -14.30 15.93 -11.31
C GLU A 199 -15.57 15.28 -11.90
N SER A 200 -15.80 13.99 -11.64
CA SER A 200 -17.02 13.31 -12.09
C SER A 200 -18.29 13.87 -11.44
N MET A 201 -18.25 14.26 -10.16
CA MET A 201 -19.38 14.92 -9.50
C MET A 201 -19.64 16.31 -10.10
N LYS A 202 -18.58 17.04 -10.45
CA LYS A 202 -18.69 18.34 -11.11
C LYS A 202 -19.32 18.21 -12.49
N THR A 203 -18.89 17.25 -13.32
CA THR A 203 -19.48 17.05 -14.65
C THR A 203 -20.95 16.61 -14.56
N LEU A 204 -21.29 15.74 -13.59
CA LEU A 204 -22.69 15.38 -13.33
C LEU A 204 -23.52 16.59 -12.90
N ALA A 205 -23.00 17.42 -11.99
CA ALA A 205 -23.69 18.65 -11.56
C ALA A 205 -23.86 19.66 -12.70
N GLU A 206 -22.87 19.80 -13.58
CA GLU A 206 -22.95 20.63 -14.79
C GLU A 206 -24.00 20.10 -15.78
N GLN A 207 -24.07 18.78 -15.97
CA GLN A 207 -25.10 18.13 -16.79
C GLN A 207 -26.50 18.29 -16.19
N GLU A 208 -26.65 18.14 -14.87
CA GLU A 208 -27.92 18.38 -14.19
C GLU A 208 -28.34 19.84 -14.29
N ALA A 209 -27.42 20.78 -14.11
CA ALA A 209 -27.68 22.21 -14.22
C ALA A 209 -28.07 22.61 -15.66
N SER A 210 -27.36 22.10 -16.67
CA SER A 210 -27.70 22.36 -18.07
C SER A 210 -29.06 21.75 -18.44
N SER A 211 -29.32 20.51 -18.03
CA SER A 211 -30.62 19.84 -18.23
C SER A 211 -31.77 20.60 -17.56
N LYS A 212 -31.60 21.02 -16.30
CA LYS A 212 -32.58 21.86 -15.59
C LYS A 212 -32.79 23.20 -16.28
N GLY A 213 -31.71 23.88 -16.67
CA GLY A 213 -31.78 25.17 -17.37
C GLY A 213 -32.46 25.07 -18.75
N GLU A 214 -32.25 23.98 -19.49
CA GLU A 214 -32.98 23.72 -20.73
C GLU A 214 -34.46 23.39 -20.47
N ALA A 215 -34.77 22.56 -19.47
CA ALA A 215 -36.15 22.24 -19.11
C ALA A 215 -36.92 23.50 -18.69
N GLU A 216 -36.32 24.36 -17.86
CA GLU A 216 -36.89 25.66 -17.51
C GLU A 216 -37.09 26.57 -18.72
N ARG A 217 -36.15 26.58 -19.66
CA ARG A 217 -36.29 27.36 -20.90
C ARG A 217 -37.45 26.87 -21.75
N ARG A 218 -37.56 25.56 -21.97
CA ARG A 218 -38.69 24.95 -22.69
C ARG A 218 -40.02 25.23 -22.00
N LEU A 219 -40.06 25.20 -20.66
CA LEU A 219 -41.25 25.58 -19.90
C LEU A 219 -41.60 27.06 -20.05
N ARG A 220 -40.62 27.96 -20.03
CA ARG A 220 -40.83 29.40 -20.28
C ARG A 220 -41.33 29.66 -21.69
N GLU A 221 -40.67 29.10 -22.71
CA GLU A 221 -41.08 29.21 -24.12
C GLU A 221 -42.50 28.67 -24.32
N ALA A 222 -42.82 27.47 -23.81
CA ALA A 222 -44.17 26.91 -23.88
C ALA A 222 -45.20 27.76 -23.12
N ALA A 223 -44.84 28.35 -21.98
CA ALA A 223 -45.72 29.25 -21.23
C ALA A 223 -45.98 30.55 -21.98
N GLU A 224 -44.96 31.12 -22.62
CA GLU A 224 -45.07 32.30 -23.49
C GLU A 224 -45.91 32.01 -24.74
N GLU A 225 -45.67 30.89 -25.42
CA GLU A 225 -46.49 30.45 -26.55
C GLU A 225 -47.93 30.22 -26.14
N ALA A 226 -48.18 29.52 -25.02
CA ALA A 226 -49.51 29.33 -24.49
C ALA A 226 -50.16 30.68 -24.12
N ALA A 227 -49.41 31.64 -23.61
CA ALA A 227 -49.90 33.00 -23.36
C ALA A 227 -50.24 33.74 -24.66
N ARG A 228 -49.42 33.61 -25.70
CA ARG A 228 -49.69 34.18 -27.03
C ARG A 228 -50.93 33.58 -27.66
N VAL A 229 -51.08 32.26 -27.64
CA VAL A 229 -52.27 31.56 -28.15
C VAL A 229 -53.51 31.96 -27.36
N ARG A 230 -53.43 32.01 -26.02
CA ARG A 230 -54.55 32.52 -25.19
C ARG A 230 -54.91 33.96 -25.52
N ALA A 231 -53.92 34.83 -25.76
CA ALA A 231 -54.16 36.22 -26.14
C ALA A 231 -54.79 36.34 -27.54
N GLN A 232 -54.34 35.54 -28.52
CA GLN A 232 -54.94 35.47 -29.84
C GLN A 232 -56.39 34.98 -29.78
N ILE A 233 -56.66 33.89 -29.06
CA ILE A 233 -58.02 33.38 -28.85
C ILE A 233 -58.88 34.45 -28.17
N ALA A 234 -58.38 35.12 -27.14
CA ALA A 234 -59.12 36.20 -26.47
C ALA A 234 -59.39 37.38 -27.41
N GLN A 235 -58.43 37.74 -28.27
CA GLN A 235 -58.59 38.79 -29.27
C GLN A 235 -59.61 38.39 -30.35
N GLU A 236 -59.55 37.17 -30.85
CA GLU A 236 -60.50 36.62 -31.84
C GLU A 236 -61.90 36.49 -31.25
N GLN A 237 -62.01 36.04 -30.00
CA GLN A 237 -63.28 36.03 -29.27
C GLN A 237 -63.80 37.45 -29.05
N ALA A 238 -62.93 38.42 -28.74
CA ALA A 238 -63.33 39.81 -28.60
C ALA A 238 -63.80 40.42 -29.94
N SER A 239 -63.09 40.16 -31.04
CA SER A 239 -63.49 40.64 -32.38
C SER A 239 -64.78 39.95 -32.84
N SER A 240 -64.88 38.63 -32.67
CA SER A 240 -66.10 37.86 -32.99
C SER A 240 -67.29 38.32 -32.15
N ASN A 241 -67.11 38.56 -30.85
CA ASN A 241 -68.15 39.14 -30.00
C ASN A 241 -68.51 40.56 -30.40
N ALA A 242 -67.54 41.40 -30.77
CA ALA A 242 -67.81 42.76 -31.24
C ALA A 242 -68.57 42.76 -32.58
N GLU A 243 -68.21 41.87 -33.51
CA GLU A 243 -68.93 41.66 -34.77
C GLU A 243 -70.33 41.11 -34.54
N ALA A 244 -70.49 40.11 -33.68
CA ALA A 244 -71.79 39.58 -33.28
C ALA A 244 -72.65 40.67 -32.62
N GLN A 245 -72.09 41.48 -31.73
CA GLN A 245 -72.77 42.63 -31.15
C GLN A 245 -73.14 43.69 -32.20
N ARG A 246 -72.28 43.94 -33.20
CA ARG A 246 -72.58 44.86 -34.30
C ARG A 246 -73.73 44.34 -35.15
N LEU A 247 -73.72 43.06 -35.54
CA LEU A 247 -74.79 42.43 -36.30
C LEU A 247 -76.11 42.40 -35.52
N VAL A 248 -76.07 42.11 -34.21
CA VAL A 248 -77.26 42.19 -33.35
C VAL A 248 -77.79 43.63 -33.29
N ARG A 249 -76.92 44.63 -33.13
CA ARG A 249 -77.33 46.05 -33.16
C ARG A 249 -77.93 46.43 -34.50
N GLU A 250 -77.27 46.12 -35.60
CA GLU A 250 -77.73 46.41 -36.96
C GLU A 250 -79.08 45.73 -37.26
N ALA A 251 -79.22 44.45 -36.89
CA ALA A 251 -80.48 43.72 -37.00
C ALA A 251 -81.57 44.31 -36.10
N THR A 252 -81.23 44.78 -34.90
CA THR A 252 -82.18 45.44 -33.99
C THR A 252 -82.61 46.81 -34.53
N GLU A 253 -81.68 47.58 -35.09
CA GLU A 253 -81.95 48.87 -35.73
C GLU A 253 -82.75 48.70 -37.02
N GLU A 254 -82.47 47.68 -37.83
CA GLU A 254 -83.25 47.36 -39.03
C GLU A 254 -84.65 46.85 -38.66
N ALA A 255 -84.78 45.99 -37.64
CA ALA A 255 -86.08 45.58 -37.11
C ALA A 255 -86.87 46.76 -36.56
N ASN A 256 -86.23 47.68 -35.84
CA ASN A 256 -86.85 48.90 -35.34
C ASN A 256 -87.25 49.84 -36.47
N ARG A 257 -86.44 49.97 -37.54
CA ARG A 257 -86.79 50.72 -38.76
C ARG A 257 -88.03 50.11 -39.44
N ARG A 258 -88.03 48.80 -39.71
CA ARG A 258 -89.21 48.10 -40.26
C ARG A 258 -90.45 48.28 -39.39
N ARG A 259 -90.29 48.22 -38.06
CA ARG A 259 -91.39 48.49 -37.11
C ARG A 259 -91.87 49.93 -37.21
N HIS A 260 -90.98 50.90 -37.30
CA HIS A 260 -91.31 52.31 -37.42
C HIS A 260 -92.00 52.63 -38.75
N ASP A 261 -91.51 52.08 -39.86
CA ASP A 261 -92.09 52.22 -41.19
C ASP A 261 -93.49 51.58 -41.23
N SER A 262 -93.63 50.36 -40.69
CA SER A 262 -94.92 49.67 -40.59
C SER A 262 -95.91 50.42 -39.69
N ILE A 263 -95.46 50.97 -38.55
CA ILE A 263 -96.30 51.82 -37.69
C ILE A 263 -96.70 53.08 -38.44
N SER A 264 -95.77 53.73 -39.15
CA SER A 264 -96.03 54.96 -39.91
C SER A 264 -97.04 54.73 -41.04
N GLU A 265 -96.90 53.65 -41.81
CA GLU A 265 -97.87 53.23 -42.81
C GLU A 265 -99.23 52.88 -42.20
N ALA A 266 -99.25 52.18 -41.06
CA ALA A 266 -100.49 51.89 -40.34
C ALA A 266 -101.18 53.16 -39.86
N THR A 267 -100.45 54.13 -39.31
CA THR A 267 -101.01 55.43 -38.90
C THR A 267 -101.49 56.24 -40.10
N ALA A 268 -100.79 56.21 -41.24
CA ALA A 268 -101.22 56.88 -42.46
C ALA A 268 -102.54 56.29 -42.99
N ARG A 269 -102.68 54.96 -43.00
CA ARG A 269 -103.95 54.29 -43.38
C ARG A 269 -105.10 54.61 -42.42
N VAL A 270 -104.82 54.69 -41.11
CA VAL A 270 -105.83 55.08 -40.11
C VAL A 270 -106.23 56.54 -40.29
N GLN A 271 -105.30 57.45 -40.55
CA GLN A 271 -105.60 58.85 -40.86
C GLN A 271 -106.42 58.99 -42.14
N GLU A 272 -106.04 58.32 -43.22
CA GLU A 272 -106.78 58.33 -44.48
C GLU A 272 -108.21 57.80 -44.31
N ALA A 273 -108.40 56.71 -43.56
CA ALA A 273 -109.72 56.18 -43.22
C ALA A 273 -110.53 57.15 -42.35
N THR A 274 -109.88 57.85 -41.41
CA THR A 274 -110.53 58.85 -40.53
C THR A 274 -110.93 60.09 -41.32
N ASP A 275 -110.11 60.55 -42.25
CA ASP A 275 -110.40 61.68 -43.12
C ASP A 275 -111.52 61.37 -44.10
N GLU A 276 -111.58 60.15 -44.65
CA GLU A 276 -112.73 59.69 -45.41
C GLU A 276 -114.01 59.57 -44.58
N ALA A 277 -113.93 59.07 -43.35
CA ALA A 277 -115.08 59.01 -42.45
C ALA A 277 -115.62 60.42 -42.13
N ASN A 278 -114.74 61.37 -41.83
CA ASN A 278 -115.09 62.77 -41.59
C ASN A 278 -115.70 63.44 -42.82
N ARG A 279 -115.21 63.11 -44.03
CA ARG A 279 -115.78 63.60 -45.30
C ARG A 279 -117.22 63.11 -45.50
N ARG A 280 -117.46 61.80 -45.31
CA ARG A 280 -118.82 61.20 -45.40
C ARG A 280 -119.79 61.79 -44.37
N VAL A 281 -119.32 62.06 -43.14
CA VAL A 281 -120.14 62.72 -42.11
C VAL A 281 -120.49 64.15 -42.48
N ARG A 282 -119.55 64.93 -43.04
CA ARG A 282 -119.81 66.30 -43.50
C ARG A 282 -120.83 66.32 -44.65
N GLU A 283 -120.64 65.48 -45.66
CA GLU A 283 -121.56 65.37 -46.79
C GLU A 283 -122.98 64.98 -46.36
N ALA A 284 -123.11 64.01 -45.44
CA ALA A 284 -124.41 63.63 -44.87
C ALA A 284 -125.07 64.75 -44.04
N THR A 285 -124.27 65.52 -43.30
CA THR A 285 -124.76 66.66 -42.49
C THR A 285 -125.24 67.81 -43.37
N GLU A 286 -124.55 68.09 -44.47
CA GLU A 286 -124.96 69.09 -45.45
C GLU A 286 -126.24 68.70 -46.18
N GLU A 287 -126.42 67.42 -46.56
CA GLU A 287 -127.68 66.93 -47.13
C GLU A 287 -128.85 67.00 -46.16
N ALA A 288 -128.62 66.66 -44.88
CA ALA A 288 -129.65 66.76 -43.84
C ALA A 288 -130.11 68.21 -43.66
N ASN A 289 -129.18 69.16 -43.61
CA ASN A 289 -129.48 70.58 -43.50
C ASN A 289 -130.28 71.10 -44.71
N ARG A 290 -129.93 70.70 -45.94
CA ARG A 290 -130.71 71.06 -47.14
C ARG A 290 -132.16 70.58 -47.08
N ARG A 291 -132.41 69.36 -46.58
CA ARG A 291 -133.77 68.81 -46.43
C ARG A 291 -134.58 69.57 -45.37
N VAL A 292 -133.97 69.96 -44.25
CA VAL A 292 -134.63 70.74 -43.18
C VAL A 292 -135.00 72.15 -43.65
N THR A 293 -134.14 72.82 -44.42
CA THR A 293 -134.42 74.15 -44.97
C THR A 293 -135.59 74.12 -45.96
N GLN A 294 -135.63 73.11 -46.85
CA GLN A 294 -136.75 72.95 -47.80
C GLN A 294 -138.09 72.65 -47.11
N ALA A 295 -138.08 71.87 -46.02
CA ALA A 295 -139.27 71.59 -45.23
C ALA A 295 -139.80 72.85 -44.51
N SER A 296 -138.90 73.68 -43.96
CA SER A 296 -139.26 74.93 -43.28
C SER A 296 -139.88 75.95 -44.25
N GLN A 297 -139.33 76.09 -45.45
CA GLN A 297 -139.87 76.97 -46.50
C GLN A 297 -141.29 76.56 -46.95
N LYS A 298 -141.58 75.25 -47.02
CA LYS A 298 -142.93 74.75 -47.34
C LYS A 298 -143.95 75.01 -46.23
N VAL A 299 -143.53 74.99 -44.96
CA VAL A 299 -144.40 75.30 -43.81
C VAL A 299 -144.73 76.79 -43.72
N ASP A 300 -143.76 77.67 -44.03
CA ASP A 300 -143.99 79.12 -44.04
C ASP A 300 -144.90 79.58 -45.19
N ALA A 301 -144.79 78.95 -46.37
CA ALA A 301 -145.70 79.21 -47.49
C ALA A 301 -147.16 78.87 -47.16
N LEU A 302 -147.41 77.78 -46.43
CA LEU A 302 -148.76 77.38 -45.98
C LEU A 302 -149.33 78.31 -44.89
N ARG A 303 -148.48 78.85 -44.00
CA ARG A 303 -148.88 79.85 -42.99
C ARG A 303 -149.28 81.19 -43.61
N GLN A 304 -148.61 81.62 -44.67
CA GLN A 304 -148.93 82.88 -45.37
C GLN A 304 -150.24 82.79 -46.17
N LEU A 305 -150.58 81.63 -46.74
CA LEU A 305 -151.85 81.43 -47.46
C LEU A 305 -153.06 81.50 -46.52
N ARG A 306 -152.93 80.89 -45.33
CA ARG A 306 -153.98 80.90 -44.28
C ARG A 306 -154.29 82.31 -43.79
N ASN A 307 -153.27 83.14 -43.58
CA ASN A 307 -153.47 84.50 -43.08
C ASN A 307 -154.13 85.43 -44.13
N ARG A 308 -153.95 85.18 -45.44
CA ARG A 308 -154.63 85.92 -46.51
C ARG A 308 -156.14 85.63 -46.57
N LEU A 309 -156.55 84.37 -46.40
CA LEU A 309 -157.97 83.99 -46.41
C LEU A 309 -158.74 84.53 -45.18
N SER A 310 -158.12 84.59 -44.01
CA SER A 310 -158.75 85.17 -42.81
C SER A 310 -158.96 86.69 -42.90
N GLN A 311 -158.10 87.41 -43.63
CA GLN A 311 -158.24 88.87 -43.81
C GLN A 311 -159.33 89.23 -44.84
N GLN A 312 -159.59 88.38 -45.84
CA GLN A 312 -160.64 88.62 -46.84
C GLN A 312 -162.06 88.42 -46.29
N LEU A 313 -162.25 87.58 -45.26
CA LEU A 313 -163.57 87.37 -44.62
C LEU A 313 -163.97 88.46 -43.61
N HIS A 314 -163.02 89.26 -43.10
CA HIS A 314 -163.32 90.36 -42.18
C HIS A 314 -163.63 91.69 -42.90
N ALA A 315 -163.12 91.88 -44.13
CA ALA A 315 -163.26 93.14 -44.86
C ALA A 315 -164.65 93.37 -45.50
N VAL A 316 -165.41 92.31 -45.80
CA VAL A 316 -166.77 92.46 -46.38
C VAL A 316 -167.85 92.56 -45.28
N SER A 317 -167.57 92.07 -44.07
CA SER A 317 -168.51 92.15 -42.93
C SER A 317 -168.62 93.53 -42.28
N SER A 318 -167.74 94.48 -42.60
CA SER A 318 -167.59 95.75 -41.86
C SER A 318 -168.04 97.00 -42.64
N ALA A 319 -168.43 96.89 -43.90
CA ALA A 319 -168.82 98.04 -44.70
C ALA A 319 -170.27 97.94 -45.18
N LEU A 320 -171.14 98.69 -44.48
CA LEU A 320 -172.40 99.26 -44.97
C LEU A 320 -173.67 98.44 -44.75
N HIS A 321 -173.74 97.95 -43.51
CA HIS A 321 -174.96 97.80 -42.71
C HIS A 321 -175.49 99.16 -42.20
N ASP A 322 -175.59 100.22 -43.02
CA ASP A 322 -176.28 101.44 -42.58
C ASP A 322 -176.90 102.21 -43.75
N VAL A 323 -178.22 102.47 -43.59
CA VAL A 323 -179.12 103.38 -44.34
C VAL A 323 -180.04 102.74 -45.42
N THR A 324 -181.17 102.15 -44.95
CA THR A 324 -182.61 102.45 -45.29
C THR A 324 -183.09 102.49 -46.77
N PRO A 325 -184.37 102.20 -47.13
CA PRO A 325 -185.37 101.18 -46.71
C PRO A 325 -186.23 100.62 -47.91
N LEU A 326 -187.38 99.97 -47.59
CA LEU A 326 -188.62 99.69 -48.38
C LEU A 326 -188.82 98.32 -49.10
N LEU A 327 -189.70 97.51 -48.48
CA LEU A 327 -190.90 96.80 -49.00
C LEU A 327 -190.82 95.60 -49.98
N ASP A 328 -191.24 94.44 -49.43
CA ASP A 328 -192.20 93.42 -49.96
C ASP A 328 -191.81 92.46 -51.13
N PRO A 329 -192.44 91.28 -51.30
CA PRO A 329 -192.47 90.09 -50.40
C PRO A 329 -192.24 88.73 -51.13
N LEU A 330 -192.06 87.65 -50.34
CA LEU A 330 -192.56 86.24 -50.48
C LEU A 330 -191.56 85.12 -50.12
N GLU A 331 -192.07 84.17 -49.30
CA GLU A 331 -191.91 82.70 -49.23
C GLU A 331 -190.53 82.07 -49.54
N GLU A 332 -189.85 81.28 -48.69
CA GLU A 332 -190.28 80.07 -47.96
C GLU A 332 -189.28 79.69 -46.81
N GLU A 333 -189.84 79.08 -45.75
CA GLU A 333 -189.29 78.13 -44.77
C GLU A 333 -187.85 78.24 -44.18
N ARG A 334 -187.83 78.97 -43.06
CA ARG A 334 -187.25 78.75 -41.71
C ARG A 334 -186.49 77.45 -41.32
N PRO A 335 -185.64 77.54 -40.27
CA PRO A 335 -184.31 76.92 -40.21
C PRO A 335 -184.00 76.05 -38.95
N GLN A 336 -182.73 75.59 -38.89
CA GLN A 336 -181.94 75.03 -37.76
C GLN A 336 -181.78 73.49 -37.69
N PRO A 337 -180.65 72.96 -37.18
CA PRO A 337 -179.25 73.31 -37.45
C PRO A 337 -178.33 72.07 -37.75
N PRO A 338 -177.17 72.21 -38.45
CA PRO A 338 -176.66 71.21 -39.41
C PRO A 338 -175.28 70.60 -39.02
N GLN A 339 -174.84 69.40 -39.46
CA GLN A 339 -174.69 68.85 -40.83
C GLN A 339 -173.79 69.74 -41.72
N SER A 340 -172.97 69.27 -42.66
CA SER A 340 -173.10 68.18 -43.64
C SER A 340 -171.75 68.15 -44.38
N SER A 341 -171.05 67.03 -44.59
CA SER A 341 -171.37 65.81 -45.32
C SER A 341 -170.66 65.76 -46.68
N THR A 342 -170.11 64.57 -46.98
CA THR A 342 -170.19 63.86 -48.28
C THR A 342 -169.48 64.47 -49.53
N PRO A 343 -169.32 63.70 -50.62
CA PRO A 343 -168.57 62.43 -50.68
C PRO A 343 -167.84 62.17 -52.03
N ALA A 344 -167.13 61.04 -52.10
CA ALA A 344 -166.97 60.16 -53.28
C ALA A 344 -166.04 60.62 -54.45
N PRO A 345 -165.79 59.78 -55.49
CA PRO A 345 -164.95 58.56 -55.47
C PRO A 345 -164.00 58.46 -56.71
N THR A 346 -163.39 57.28 -56.93
CA THR A 346 -162.89 56.71 -58.23
C THR A 346 -161.66 57.28 -58.99
N ALA A 347 -160.74 56.36 -59.34
CA ALA A 347 -160.06 56.16 -60.65
C ALA A 347 -159.02 57.22 -61.17
N PRO A 348 -158.32 57.04 -62.33
CA PRO A 348 -156.86 56.86 -62.38
C PRO A 348 -156.09 57.81 -63.36
N SER A 349 -154.81 57.48 -63.62
CA SER A 349 -153.82 58.04 -64.61
C SER A 349 -153.02 59.26 -64.11
N SER A 350 -151.74 59.52 -64.42
CA SER A 350 -150.72 58.97 -65.35
C SER A 350 -149.41 59.76 -65.07
N THR A 351 -148.30 59.31 -65.65
CA THR A 351 -147.12 60.06 -66.17
C THR A 351 -146.76 61.43 -65.59
#